data_AF-A0A7Y5KHH7-F1
#
_entry.id   AF-A0A7Y5KHH7-F1
#
_cell.length_a   1.000
_cell.length_b   1.000
_cell.length_c   1.000
_cell.angle_alpha   90.00
_cell.angle_beta   90.00
_cell.angle_gamma   90.00
#
_symmetry.space_group_name_H-M   'P 1'
#
loop_
_entity.id
_entity.type
_entity.pdbx_description
1 polymer ?
#
loop_
_entity_poly.entity_id
_entity_poly.type
_entity_poly.pdbx_seq_one_letter_code
_entity_poly.pdbx_strand_id
1 'polypeptide(L)' 'MNRETEPPVLEFYEFNTNRIKRLTSLPGALLWGGLALSPDETWLLYSKNESIQSDIILIENFR' A
#
# COMPACT_ATOMS: atom_id res chain seq x y z
N MET A 1 19.18 -3.84 7.14
CA MET A 1 18.92 -4.04 5.71
C MET A 1 18.07 -2.87 5.23
N ASN A 2 18.71 -1.81 4.73
CA ASN A 2 18.04 -0.57 4.38
C ASN A 2 17.39 -0.74 2.99
N ARG A 3 16.06 -0.83 2.94
CA ARG A 3 15.28 -0.82 1.71
C ARG A 3 14.49 0.49 1.70
N GLU A 4 15.16 1.57 1.32
CA GLU A 4 14.45 2.72 0.74
C GLU A 4 13.96 2.26 -0.64
N THR A 5 12.94 1.41 -0.65
CA THR A 5 12.23 1.04 -1.88
C THR A 5 11.49 2.28 -2.34
N GLU A 6 11.71 2.67 -3.60
CA GLU A 6 10.92 3.72 -4.25
C GLU A 6 9.42 3.46 -4.00
N PRO A 7 8.62 4.52 -3.76
CA PRO A 7 7.20 4.35 -3.50
C PRO A 7 6.52 3.55 -4.62
N PRO A 8 5.66 2.57 -4.28
CA PRO A 8 4.96 1.80 -5.28
C PRO A 8 4.19 2.70 -6.23
N VAL A 9 4.22 2.39 -7.52
CA VAL A 9 3.55 3.17 -8.56
C VAL A 9 2.23 2.51 -8.91
N LEU A 10 1.16 3.31 -8.98
CA LEU A 10 -0.11 2.91 -9.53
C LEU A 10 -0.11 3.13 -11.04
N GLU A 11 -0.30 2.05 -11.78
CA GLU A 11 -0.39 2.05 -13.23
C GLU A 11 -1.76 1.51 -13.67
N PHE A 12 -2.29 2.09 -14.74
CA PHE A 12 -3.54 1.69 -15.37
C PHE A 12 -3.26 1.08 -16.73
N TYR A 13 -3.74 -0.15 -16.94
CA TYR A 13 -3.66 -0.83 -18.22
C TYR A 13 -4.93 -0.56 -19.04
N GLU A 14 -4.79 0.15 -20.16
CA GLU A 14 -5.87 0.46 -21.07
C GLU A 14 -6.00 -0.66 -22.12
N PHE A 15 -6.95 -1.58 -21.93
CA PHE A 15 -7.14 -2.74 -22.80
C PHE A 15 -7.42 -2.38 -24.27
N ASN A 16 -8.13 -1.28 -24.52
CA ASN A 16 -8.47 -0.86 -25.88
C ASN A 16 -7.24 -0.49 -26.73
N THR A 17 -6.17 0.00 -26.07
CA THR A 17 -4.97 0.50 -26.75
C THR A 17 -3.73 -0.34 -26.45
N ASN A 18 -3.83 -1.32 -25.53
CA ASN A 18 -2.71 -2.07 -24.96
C ASN A 18 -1.60 -1.15 -24.43
N ARG A 19 -1.98 -0.02 -23.82
CA ARG A 19 -1.04 0.94 -23.24
C ARG A 19 -1.14 0.96 -21.73
N ILE A 20 0.00 1.22 -21.11
CA ILE A 20 0.12 1.46 -19.67
C ILE A 20 0.17 2.97 -19.45
N LYS A 21 -0.68 3.48 -18.55
CA LYS A 21 -0.67 4.87 -18.08
C LYS A 21 -0.25 4.89 -16.61
N ARG A 22 0.80 5.65 -16.29
CA ARG A 22 1.19 5.91 -14.91
C ARG A 22 0.22 6.92 -14.30
N LEU A 23 -0.45 6.56 -13.21
CA LEU A 23 -1.42 7.44 -12.54
C LEU A 23 -0.76 8.25 -11.43
N THR A 24 -0.12 7.58 -10.46
CA THR A 24 0.50 8.25 -9.31
C THR A 24 1.45 7.31 -8.55
N SER A 25 2.23 7.84 -7.62
CA SER A 25 2.94 7.05 -6.60
C SER A 25 2.10 6.94 -5.33
N LEU A 26 2.05 5.75 -4.74
CA LEU A 26 1.34 5.48 -3.50
C LEU A 26 2.31 5.56 -2.31
N PRO A 27 1.97 6.31 -1.24
CA PRO A 27 2.82 6.40 -0.05
C PRO A 27 2.78 5.11 0.79
N GLY A 28 3.96 4.59 1.12
CA GLY A 28 4.12 3.42 2.00
C GLY A 28 4.10 2.07 1.27
N ALA A 29 4.22 0.99 2.03
CA ALA A 29 4.21 -0.36 1.48
C ALA A 29 2.77 -0.85 1.28
N LEU A 30 2.49 -1.43 0.11
CA LEU A 30 1.20 -2.06 -0.17
C LEU A 30 1.11 -3.42 0.50
N LEU A 31 -0.03 -3.69 1.15
CA LEU A 31 -0.37 -5.06 1.56
C LEU A 31 -0.90 -5.83 0.36
N TRP A 32 -0.49 -7.08 0.23
CA TRP A 32 -0.99 -7.97 -0.82
C TRP A 32 -2.51 -8.18 -0.63
N GLY A 33 -3.30 -7.98 -1.70
CA GLY A 33 -4.73 -8.31 -1.72
C GLY A 33 -5.68 -7.22 -1.20
N GLY A 34 -5.23 -5.99 -1.00
CA GLY A 34 -6.09 -4.88 -0.54
C GLY A 34 -6.28 -3.79 -1.59
N LEU A 35 -6.91 -4.07 -2.72
CA LEU A 35 -7.22 -3.05 -3.74
C LEU A 35 -8.69 -3.18 -4.17
N ALA A 36 -9.44 -2.08 -4.14
CA ALA A 36 -10.83 -2.02 -4.58
C ALA A 36 -11.10 -0.75 -5.38
N LEU A 37 -11.94 -0.85 -6.41
CA LEU A 37 -12.39 0.27 -7.25
C LEU A 37 -13.87 0.53 -6.98
N SER A 38 -14.28 1.80 -6.91
CA SER A 38 -15.69 2.15 -6.80
C SER A 38 -16.45 1.83 -8.10
N PRO A 39 -17.76 1.54 -8.04
CA PRO A 39 -18.54 1.23 -9.25
C PRO A 39 -18.56 2.33 -10.32
N ASP A 40 -18.40 3.58 -9.90
CA ASP A 40 -18.33 4.76 -10.78
C ASP A 40 -16.89 5.09 -11.23
N GLU A 41 -15.91 4.27 -10.86
CA GLU A 41 -14.49 4.37 -11.24
C GLU A 41 -13.80 5.68 -10.79
N THR A 42 -14.41 6.43 -9.87
CA THR A 42 -13.85 7.69 -9.37
C THR A 42 -12.92 7.51 -8.17
N TRP A 43 -13.05 6.41 -7.43
CA TRP A 43 -12.29 6.14 -6.22
C TRP A 43 -11.59 4.78 -6.26
N LEU A 44 -10.33 4.79 -5.81
CA LEU A 44 -9.56 3.58 -5.55
C LEU A 44 -9.24 3.50 -4.06
N LEU A 45 -9.63 2.42 -3.42
CA LEU A 45 -9.25 2.10 -2.04
C LEU A 45 -8.11 1.10 -2.05
N TYR A 46 -7.08 1.35 -1.23
CA TYR A 46 -5.97 0.42 -1.08
C TYR A 46 -5.56 0.23 0.38
N SER A 47 -5.06 -0.95 0.71
CA SER A 47 -4.50 -1.26 2.01
C SER A 47 -3.04 -0.84 2.08
N LYS A 48 -2.76 0.10 2.97
CA LYS A 48 -1.41 0.55 3.31
C LYS A 48 -0.93 -0.19 4.55
N ASN A 49 0.27 -0.74 4.52
CA ASN A 49 0.96 -1.20 5.72
C ASN A 49 1.53 0.04 6.42
N GLU A 50 0.85 0.50 7.47
CA GLU A 50 1.47 1.39 8.43
C GLU A 50 2.27 0.51 9.39
N SER A 51 3.57 0.78 9.51
CA SER A 51 4.49 0.02 10.34
C SER A 51 3.85 -0.35 11.67
N ILE A 52 3.57 -1.63 11.90
CA ILE A 52 3.13 -2.09 13.22
C ILE A 52 4.35 -2.03 14.13
N GLN A 53 4.48 -0.94 14.86
CA GLN A 53 5.50 -0.82 15.90
C GLN A 53 5.08 -1.76 17.04
N SER A 54 5.86 -2.82 17.23
CA SER A 54 5.75 -3.65 18.43
C SER A 54 6.63 -3.06 19.50
N ASP A 55 6.04 -2.44 20.51
CA ASP A 55 6.76 -2.06 21.72
C ASP A 55 6.84 -3.28 22.64
N ILE A 56 8.06 -3.71 22.96
CA ILE A 56 8.28 -4.73 23.99
C ILE A 56 8.17 -4.03 25.34
N ILE A 57 7.15 -4.37 26.12
CA ILE A 57 7.03 -3.92 27.51
C ILE A 57 7.49 -5.07 28.42
N LEU A 58 8.59 -4.85 29.13
CA LEU A 58 9.06 -5.74 30.20
C LEU A 58 8.39 -5.30 31.51
N ILE A 59 7.53 -6.16 32.06
CA ILE A 59 6.95 -5.97 33.39
C ILE A 59 7.74 -6.86 34.36
N GLU A 60 8.52 -6.22 35.23
CA GLU A 60 9.10 -6.88 36.39
C GLU A 60 8.30 -6.49 37.64
N ASN A 61 7.97 -7.48 38.48
CA ASN A 61 7.11 -7.42 39.67
C ASN A 61 5.60 -7.66 39.47
N PHE A 62 5.25 -8.87 39.03
CA PHE A 62 3.96 -9.45 39.42
C PHE A 62 4.03 -9.76 40.93
N ARG A 63 3.22 -9.06 41.73
CA ARG A 63 2.98 -9.43 43.13
C ARG A 63 1.78 -10.37 43.22
#